data_AF-A0A183EAV6-F1
#
_entry.id   AF-A0A183EAV6-F1
#
_cell.length_a   1.000
_cell.length_b   1.000
_cell.length_c   1.000
_cell.angle_alpha   90.00
_cell.angle_beta   90.00
_cell.angle_gamma   90.00
#
_symmetry.space_group_name_H-M   'P 1'
#
loop_
_entity.id
_entity.type
_entity.pdbx_description
1 polymer ?
#
loop_
_entity_poly.entity_id
_entity_poly.type
_entity_poly.pdbx_seq_one_letter_code
_entity_poly.pdbx_strand_id
1 'polypeptide(L)'
;MMVLQLVSNCLTPSKRELYADQLKHYVNITQRGECSNTTCDTQHRFYLAFENSVCRDYITEKTFARMESLLVPIIFNRSIYDVSLPPGSFIAADDFESPRQLAKYLNYLGRNNTVYLR
;
A
#
# COMPACT_ATOMS: atom_id res chain seq x y z
N MET A 1 3.94 1.81 13.87
CA MET A 1 3.96 2.21 12.44
C MET A 1 2.67 1.74 11.81
N MET A 2 2.02 2.59 11.00
CA MET A 2 0.68 2.33 10.50
C MET A 2 0.59 2.56 9.00
N VAL A 3 -0.21 1.74 8.34
CA VAL A 3 -0.49 1.76 6.91
C VAL A 3 -1.96 2.14 6.73
N LEU A 4 -2.25 3.11 5.85
CA LEU A 4 -3.62 3.50 5.54
C LEU A 4 -4.11 2.76 4.29
N GLN A 5 -5.39 2.37 4.27
CA GLN A 5 -6.05 1.89 3.06
C GLN A 5 -7.47 2.46 3.00
N LEU A 6 -7.83 3.05 1.85
CA LEU A 6 -9.21 3.46 1.58
C LEU A 6 -9.82 2.47 0.60
N VAL A 7 -10.91 1.82 1.00
CA VAL A 7 -11.46 0.65 0.31
C VAL A 7 -12.97 0.55 0.51
N SER A 8 -13.69 0.65 -0.61
CA SER A 8 -15.15 0.40 -0.65
C SER A 8 -15.53 -0.79 -1.55
N ASN A 9 -14.66 -1.22 -2.48
CA ASN A 9 -14.86 -2.46 -3.22
C ASN A 9 -14.18 -3.65 -2.50
N CYS A 10 -14.99 -4.51 -1.85
CA CYS A 10 -14.50 -5.52 -0.92
C CYS A 10 -14.22 -6.88 -1.56
N LEU A 11 -14.73 -7.12 -2.77
CA LEU A 11 -14.57 -8.36 -3.51
C LEU A 11 -14.03 -8.01 -4.89
N THR A 12 -12.75 -8.27 -5.10
CA THR A 12 -12.06 -7.77 -6.30
C THR A 12 -11.48 -8.89 -7.16
N PRO A 13 -11.42 -8.71 -8.49
CA PRO A 13 -10.65 -9.60 -9.36
C PRO A 13 -9.18 -9.74 -8.94
N SER A 14 -8.55 -8.66 -8.47
CA SER A 14 -7.15 -8.68 -8.02
C SER A 14 -6.93 -9.48 -6.73
N LYS A 15 -7.99 -9.82 -5.98
CA LYS A 15 -7.91 -10.45 -4.66
C LYS A 15 -7.09 -9.64 -3.65
N ARG A 16 -7.04 -8.31 -3.84
CA ARG A 16 -6.30 -7.39 -2.95
C ARG A 16 -6.76 -7.50 -1.50
N GLU A 17 -8.02 -7.85 -1.28
CA GLU A 17 -8.60 -8.08 0.04
C GLU A 17 -7.88 -9.21 0.80
N LEU A 18 -7.51 -10.30 0.11
CA LEU A 18 -6.81 -11.44 0.71
C LEU A 18 -5.37 -11.07 1.06
N TYR A 19 -4.69 -10.33 0.18
CA TYR A 19 -3.33 -9.86 0.48
C TYR A 19 -3.32 -8.87 1.65
N ALA A 20 -4.24 -7.91 1.66
CA ALA A 20 -4.37 -6.96 2.75
C ALA A 20 -4.66 -7.68 4.08
N ASP A 21 -5.53 -8.70 4.08
CA ASP A 21 -5.82 -9.53 5.25
C ASP A 21 -4.57 -10.27 5.75
N GLN A 22 -3.80 -10.89 4.85
CA GLN A 22 -2.52 -11.51 5.22
C GLN A 22 -1.50 -10.52 5.80
N LEU A 23 -1.43 -9.31 5.23
CA LEU A 23 -0.49 -8.28 5.68
C LEU A 23 -0.86 -7.72 7.07
N LYS A 24 -2.15 -7.67 7.43
CA LYS A 24 -2.63 -7.23 8.76
C LYS A 24 -2.03 -8.01 9.92
N HIS A 25 -1.62 -9.26 9.71
CA HIS A 25 -0.96 -10.07 10.74
C HIS A 25 0.42 -9.53 11.15
N TYR A 26 1.04 -8.68 10.33
CA TYR A 26 2.42 -8.25 10.51
C TYR A 26 2.59 -6.73 10.65
N VAL A 27 1.63 -5.94 10.18
CA VAL A 27 1.60 -4.48 10.31
C VAL A 27 0.19 -3.99 10.65
N ASN A 28 0.11 -2.88 11.37
CA ASN A 28 -1.18 -2.25 11.65
C ASN A 28 -1.69 -1.53 10.40
N ILE A 29 -2.76 -2.05 9.81
CA ILE A 29 -3.45 -1.44 8.66
C ILE A 29 -4.75 -0.80 9.15
N THR A 30 -4.83 0.53 9.05
CA THR A 30 -6.08 1.28 9.21
C THR A 30 -6.83 1.23 7.87
N GLN A 31 -7.89 0.43 7.80
CA GLN A 31 -8.79 0.42 6.64
C GLN A 31 -9.97 1.36 6.88
N ARG A 32 -10.34 2.19 5.90
CA ARG A 32 -11.56 3.01 5.91
C ARG A 32 -12.34 2.81 4.61
N GLY A 33 -13.63 3.13 4.65
CA GLY A 33 -14.56 2.93 3.53
C GLY A 33 -15.54 1.80 3.82
N GLU A 34 -16.32 1.39 2.83
CA GLU A 34 -17.41 0.43 3.03
C GLU A 34 -16.95 -0.96 3.46
N CYS A 35 -15.67 -1.30 3.26
CA CYS A 35 -15.10 -2.58 3.66
C CYS A 35 -14.52 -2.60 5.08
N SER A 36 -14.72 -1.54 5.87
CA SER A 36 -14.20 -1.45 7.24
C SER A 36 -15.08 -0.59 8.13
N ASN A 37 -15.27 -1.04 9.37
CA ASN A 37 -15.96 -0.28 10.41
C ASN A 37 -15.02 0.63 11.22
N THR A 38 -13.77 0.81 10.77
CA THR A 38 -12.77 1.57 11.52
C THR A 38 -12.93 3.07 11.30
N THR A 39 -13.05 3.83 12.39
CA THR A 39 -13.29 5.27 12.37
C THR A 39 -12.10 6.12 12.82
N CYS A 40 -11.08 5.52 13.43
CA CYS A 40 -9.97 6.28 14.02
C CYS A 40 -8.93 6.71 12.98
N ASP A 41 -8.51 7.97 13.10
CA ASP A 41 -7.39 8.53 12.36
C ASP A 41 -6.11 8.41 13.19
N THR A 42 -5.07 7.90 12.56
CA THR A 42 -3.75 7.73 13.17
C THR A 42 -2.72 8.23 12.17
N GLN A 43 -1.53 8.60 12.63
CA GLN A 43 -0.51 9.06 11.70
C GLN A 43 0.05 7.88 10.89
N HIS A 44 -0.18 7.90 9.57
CA HIS A 44 0.33 6.88 8.64
C HIS A 44 1.57 7.39 7.89
N ARG A 45 2.38 6.43 7.45
CA ARG A 45 3.55 6.68 6.58
C ARG A 45 3.43 5.98 5.24
N PHE A 46 2.55 4.99 5.15
CA PHE A 46 2.37 4.20 3.96
C PHE A 46 0.90 4.16 3.58
N TYR A 47 0.64 4.04 2.28
CA TYR A 47 -0.70 3.94 1.74
C TYR A 47 -0.82 2.70 0.85
N LEU A 48 -1.75 1.79 1.15
CA LEU A 48 -2.02 0.63 0.28
C LEU A 48 -2.85 1.09 -0.93
N ALA A 49 -2.16 1.30 -2.05
CA ALA A 49 -2.71 1.78 -3.31
C ALA A 49 -3.07 0.62 -4.26
N PHE A 50 -3.66 -0.45 -3.72
CA PHE A 50 -4.01 -1.62 -4.53
C PHE A 50 -5.25 -1.39 -5.40
N GLU A 51 -5.08 -1.64 -6.69
CA GLU A 51 -6.16 -1.59 -7.67
C GLU A 51 -7.11 -2.79 -7.57
N ASN A 52 -8.33 -2.59 -8.08
CA ASN A 52 -9.36 -3.63 -8.08
C ASN A 52 -9.03 -4.78 -9.06
N SER A 53 -8.18 -4.53 -10.06
CA SER A 53 -7.75 -5.52 -11.05
C SER A 53 -6.24 -5.38 -11.30
N VAL A 54 -5.56 -6.49 -11.59
CA VAL A 54 -4.15 -6.48 -11.99
C VAL A 54 -4.10 -6.44 -13.52
N CYS A 55 -3.97 -5.23 -14.07
CA CYS A 55 -4.01 -4.99 -15.51
C CYS A 55 -2.89 -4.04 -15.92
N ARG A 56 -2.28 -4.31 -17.08
CA ARG A 56 -1.32 -3.40 -17.69
C ARG A 56 -1.99 -2.04 -17.95
N ASP A 57 -1.26 -0.96 -17.70
CA ASP A 57 -1.71 0.42 -17.90
C ASP A 57 -2.92 0.86 -17.04
N TYR A 58 -3.36 0.01 -16.10
CA TYR A 58 -4.46 0.33 -15.18
C TYR A 58 -3.92 0.90 -13.86
N ILE A 59 -3.48 2.16 -13.92
CA ILE A 59 -3.01 2.94 -12.77
C ILE A 59 -4.02 4.07 -12.54
N THR A 60 -4.66 4.12 -11.38
CA THR A 60 -5.70 5.12 -11.10
C THR A 60 -5.29 6.08 -9.97
N GLU A 61 -6.25 6.90 -9.53
CA GLU A 61 -6.11 7.87 -8.44
C GLU A 61 -5.51 7.28 -7.16
N LYS A 62 -5.68 5.97 -6.90
CA LYS A 62 -5.21 5.33 -5.66
C LYS A 62 -3.71 5.53 -5.45
N THR A 63 -2.93 5.48 -6.52
CA THR A 63 -1.47 5.63 -6.38
C THR A 63 -1.08 7.06 -5.99
N PHE A 64 -1.85 8.05 -6.45
CA PHE A 64 -1.55 9.47 -6.31
C PHE A 64 -2.24 10.12 -5.09
N ALA A 65 -3.37 9.56 -4.64
CA ALA A 65 -4.30 10.18 -3.69
C ALA A 65 -3.71 10.61 -2.35
N ARG A 66 -2.54 10.08 -1.98
CA ARG A 66 -1.88 10.37 -0.69
C ARG A 66 -0.43 10.82 -0.82
N MET A 67 0.05 11.05 -2.04
CA MET A 67 1.40 11.57 -2.28
C MET A 67 1.56 12.98 -1.70
N GLU A 68 0.54 13.84 -1.80
CA GLU A 68 0.54 15.19 -1.20
C GLU A 68 0.64 15.16 0.35
N SER A 69 0.20 14.07 0.97
CA SER A 69 0.31 13.84 2.41
C SER A 69 1.61 13.13 2.80
N LEU A 70 2.56 12.97 1.86
CA LEU A 70 3.84 12.30 2.04
C LEU A 70 3.72 10.83 2.49
N LEU A 71 2.61 10.17 2.18
CA LEU A 71 2.49 8.72 2.37
C LEU A 71 3.07 8.02 1.15
N VAL A 72 3.99 7.09 1.38
CA VAL A 72 4.58 6.29 0.31
C VAL A 72 3.56 5.24 -0.15
N PRO A 73 3.19 5.22 -1.45
CA PRO A 73 2.25 4.22 -1.97
C PRO A 73 2.90 2.84 -2.02
N ILE A 74 2.14 1.84 -1.59
CA ILE A 74 2.43 0.42 -1.74
C ILE A 74 1.53 -0.10 -2.86
N ILE A 75 2.13 -0.49 -3.99
CA ILE A 75 1.44 -1.00 -5.18
C ILE A 75 1.58 -2.52 -5.28
N PHE A 76 0.77 -3.16 -6.12
CA PHE A 76 0.71 -4.62 -6.17
C PHE A 76 1.81 -5.26 -7.02
N ASN A 77 2.10 -4.71 -8.21
CA ASN A 77 3.04 -5.30 -9.15
C ASN A 77 3.97 -4.25 -9.78
N ARG A 78 5.28 -4.35 -9.56
CA ARG A 78 6.28 -3.38 -10.04
C ARG A 78 6.18 -3.10 -11.54
N SER A 79 6.10 -4.16 -12.35
CA SER A 79 6.21 -4.05 -13.82
C SER A 79 5.11 -3.20 -14.46
N ILE A 80 3.95 -3.08 -13.79
CA ILE A 80 2.84 -2.25 -14.26
C ILE A 80 3.13 -0.76 -14.05
N TYR A 81 3.88 -0.40 -13.01
CA TYR A 81 4.06 0.99 -12.55
C TYR A 81 5.42 1.58 -12.92
N ASP A 82 6.46 0.77 -13.09
CA ASP A 82 7.83 1.22 -13.44
C ASP A 82 7.89 2.08 -14.72
N VAL A 83 6.93 1.90 -15.63
CA VAL A 83 6.85 2.69 -16.88
C VAL A 83 6.19 4.06 -16.71
N SER A 84 5.47 4.27 -15.60
CA SER A 84 4.65 5.47 -15.39
C SER A 84 5.08 6.30 -14.17
N LEU A 85 5.77 5.70 -13.21
CA LEU A 85 6.15 6.35 -11.96
C LEU A 85 7.67 6.44 -11.82
N PRO A 86 8.19 7.54 -11.23
CA PRO A 86 9.62 7.66 -10.96
C PRO A 86 10.16 6.53 -10.06
N PRO A 87 11.37 6.01 -10.32
CA PRO A 87 12.01 5.06 -9.43
C PRO A 87 12.11 5.61 -8.00
N GLY A 88 11.82 4.77 -7.00
CA GLY A 88 11.84 5.16 -5.59
C GLY A 88 10.58 5.85 -5.09
N SER A 89 9.63 6.22 -5.96
CA SER A 89 8.39 6.91 -5.53
C SER A 89 7.30 5.97 -4.98
N PHE A 90 7.54 4.65 -4.94
CA PHE A 90 6.61 3.64 -4.47
C PHE A 90 7.34 2.39 -3.95
N ILE A 91 6.61 1.55 -3.23
CA ILE A 91 7.04 0.22 -2.81
C ILE A 91 6.17 -0.80 -3.55
N ALA A 92 6.77 -1.76 -4.25
CA ALA A 92 6.00 -2.81 -4.91
C ALA A 92 5.90 -4.04 -4.00
N ALA A 93 4.69 -4.58 -3.84
CA ALA A 93 4.45 -5.74 -2.99
C ALA A 93 5.10 -7.02 -3.53
N ASP A 94 5.19 -7.16 -4.85
CA ASP A 94 5.80 -8.29 -5.55
C ASP A 94 7.33 -8.28 -5.58
N ASP A 95 7.97 -7.22 -5.08
CA ASP A 95 9.42 -7.23 -4.79
C ASP A 95 9.77 -8.15 -3.61
N PHE A 96 8.77 -8.61 -2.87
CA PHE A 96 8.93 -9.40 -1.65
C PHE A 96 8.34 -10.80 -1.84
N GLU A 97 9.03 -11.81 -1.31
CA GLU A 97 8.61 -13.21 -1.35
C GLU A 97 7.32 -13.46 -0.54
N SER A 98 6.99 -12.57 0.40
CA SER A 98 5.79 -12.70 1.24
C SER A 98 5.34 -11.37 1.86
N PRO A 99 4.06 -11.27 2.28
CA PRO A 99 3.57 -10.15 3.08
C PRO A 99 4.38 -9.90 4.36
N ARG A 100 4.94 -10.97 4.95
CA ARG A 100 5.81 -10.87 6.13
C ARG A 100 7.12 -10.16 5.81
N GLN A 101 7.71 -10.39 4.65
CA GLN A 101 8.95 -9.74 4.24
C GLN A 101 8.71 -8.26 3.89
N LEU A 102 7.61 -7.96 3.18
CA LEU A 102 7.15 -6.58 3.00
C LEU A 102 6.97 -5.88 4.36
N ALA A 103 6.29 -6.52 5.31
CA ALA A 103 6.11 -5.97 6.65
C ALA A 103 7.42 -5.68 7.39
N LYS A 104 8.44 -6.55 7.26
CA LYS A 104 9.78 -6.29 7.80
C LYS A 104 10.42 -5.04 7.17
N TYR A 105 10.31 -4.90 5.85
CA TYR A 105 10.84 -3.74 5.13
C TYR A 105 10.14 -2.44 5.53
N LEU A 106 8.81 -2.44 5.59
CA LEU A 106 8.04 -1.30 6.07
C LEU A 106 8.50 -0.91 7.48
N ASN A 107 8.65 -1.89 8.40
CA ASN A 107 9.06 -1.63 9.78
C ASN A 107 10.47 -1.03 9.88
N TYR A 108 11.38 -1.44 9.00
CA TYR A 108 12.70 -0.85 8.88
C TYR A 108 12.61 0.63 8.46
N LEU A 109 11.87 0.92 7.39
CA LEU A 109 11.66 2.29 6.91
C LEU A 109 10.98 3.18 7.95
N GLY A 110 9.94 2.69 8.61
CA GLY A 110 9.19 3.46 9.61
C GLY A 110 9.97 3.81 10.87
N ARG A 111 11.11 3.13 11.12
CA ARG A 111 12.03 3.43 12.23
C ARG A 111 13.21 4.31 11.82
N ASN A 112 13.41 4.54 10.52
CA ASN A 112 14.56 5.26 10.00
C ASN A 112 14.11 6.40 9.07
N ASN A 113 13.88 7.58 9.66
CA ASN A 113 13.45 8.78 8.93
C ASN A 113 14.39 9.16 7.78
N THR A 114 15.70 8.96 7.94
CA THR A 114 16.68 9.31 6.90
C THR A 114 16.49 8.45 5.66
N VAL A 115 16.19 7.16 5.82
CA VAL A 115 15.93 6.27 4.68
C VAL A 115 14.53 6.49 4.13
N TYR A 116 13.54 6.76 5.00
CA TYR A 116 12.17 7.04 4.57
C TYR A 116 12.05 8.30 3.69
N LEU A 117 12.86 9.32 3.93
CA LEU A 117 12.83 10.59 3.21
C LEU A 117 13.74 10.64 1.97
N ARG A 118 14.43 9.54 1.65
CA ARG A 118 15.21 9.41 0.40
C ARG A 118 14.30 9.02 -0.74
#